data_AF-A0A4Y3WYJ1-F1
#
_entry.id   AF-A0A4Y3WYJ1-F1
#
_cell.length_a   1.000
_cell.length_b   1.000
_cell.length_c   1.000
_cell.angle_alpha   90.00
_cell.angle_beta   90.00
_cell.angle_gamma   90.00
#
_symmetry.space_group_name_H-M   'P 1'
#
loop_
_entity.id
_entity.type
_entity.pdbx_description
1 polymer ?
#
loop_
_entity_poly.entity_id
_entity_poly.type
_entity_poly.pdbx_seq_one_letter_code
_entity_poly.pdbx_strand_id
1 'polypeptide(L)'
;MRPEDFRHRAACRSVDAEIFFPTAVAGPELEAQVSLAKTVCAGCPVREQCLTWALTHQPDGIAGGMTKHERRHELARRRGRQHGRLPRPRTPQRPVNATRAEVAEAGRAAIAAGMSVRDAAGEFLVSGRTAGRWARVIHPTTSTHVGEGSAGGHRAPLQISHTATQAGTRAEGPDPR
;
A
#
# COMPACT_ATOMS: atom_id res chain seq x y z
N MET A 1 23.34 -1.39 -21.33
CA MET A 1 24.23 -2.27 -20.55
C MET A 1 23.35 -3.15 -19.68
N ARG A 2 23.29 -4.47 -19.92
CA ARG A 2 22.38 -5.35 -19.17
C ARG A 2 22.88 -5.47 -17.72
N PRO A 3 22.00 -5.49 -16.69
CA PRO A 3 22.36 -5.70 -15.28
C PRO A 3 23.04 -7.05 -14.96
N GLU A 4 23.44 -7.81 -15.98
CA GLU A 4 23.84 -9.21 -15.87
C GLU A 4 25.35 -9.42 -15.82
N ASP A 5 26.15 -8.40 -16.13
CA ASP A 5 27.59 -8.57 -16.26
C ASP A 5 28.37 -8.06 -15.05
N PHE A 6 27.86 -8.25 -13.84
CA PHE A 6 28.70 -8.11 -12.64
C PHE A 6 29.39 -9.43 -12.28
N ARG A 7 28.80 -10.54 -12.71
CA ARG A 7 29.24 -11.90 -12.36
C ARG A 7 30.65 -12.18 -12.86
N HIS A 8 31.09 -11.59 -13.98
CA HIS A 8 32.43 -11.85 -14.48
C HIS A 8 33.54 -11.38 -13.53
N ARG A 9 33.27 -10.37 -12.69
CA ARG A 9 34.19 -9.82 -11.68
C ARG A 9 34.01 -10.43 -10.30
N ALA A 10 33.16 -11.44 -10.15
CA ALA A 10 32.88 -12.03 -8.85
C ALA A 10 34.06 -12.88 -8.36
N ALA A 11 34.58 -12.56 -7.17
CA ALA A 11 35.68 -13.29 -6.54
C ALA A 11 35.34 -14.77 -6.26
N CYS A 12 34.06 -15.10 -6.10
CA CYS A 12 33.62 -16.48 -5.90
C CYS A 12 33.90 -17.42 -7.09
N ARG A 13 34.24 -16.89 -8.28
CA ARG A 13 34.56 -17.70 -9.46
C ARG A 13 35.90 -18.44 -9.36
N SER A 14 36.80 -17.99 -8.49
CA SER A 14 38.14 -18.57 -8.33
C SER A 14 38.24 -19.49 -7.10
N VAL A 15 37.12 -19.84 -6.49
CA VAL A 15 37.04 -20.74 -5.33
C VAL A 15 35.97 -21.80 -5.56
N ASP A 16 35.96 -22.84 -4.74
CA ASP A 16 34.95 -23.90 -4.82
C ASP A 16 33.53 -23.34 -4.57
N ALA A 17 32.59 -23.76 -5.41
CA ALA A 17 31.19 -23.37 -5.31
C ALA A 17 30.51 -23.99 -4.07
N GLU A 18 30.95 -25.15 -3.59
CA GLU A 18 30.34 -25.85 -2.45
C GLU A 18 30.40 -25.03 -1.15
N ILE A 19 31.42 -24.18 -1.02
CA ILE A 19 31.57 -23.25 0.11
C ILE A 19 30.33 -22.35 0.30
N PHE A 20 29.64 -22.00 -0.80
CA PHE A 20 28.46 -21.13 -0.77
C PHE A 20 27.16 -21.88 -0.52
N PHE A 21 27.18 -23.21 -0.45
CA PHE A 21 26.02 -24.07 -0.20
C PHE A 21 26.29 -25.01 0.97
N PRO A 22 26.29 -24.49 2.22
CA PRO A 22 26.52 -25.30 3.41
C PRO A 22 25.58 -26.50 3.47
N THR A 23 26.14 -27.69 3.72
CA THR A 23 25.38 -28.94 3.90
C THR A 23 25.01 -29.17 5.37
N ALA A 24 25.77 -28.59 6.30
CA ALA A 24 25.45 -28.62 7.71
C ALA A 24 24.17 -27.83 8.01
N VAL A 25 23.33 -28.37 8.89
CA VAL A 25 22.02 -27.76 9.22
C VAL A 25 22.10 -26.83 10.43
N ALA A 26 23.00 -27.11 11.38
CA ALA A 26 23.19 -26.33 12.60
C ALA A 26 24.57 -26.61 13.24
N GLY A 27 24.94 -25.76 14.20
CA GLY A 27 26.12 -25.94 15.04
C GLY A 27 27.42 -25.38 14.44
N PRO A 28 28.57 -25.68 15.07
CA PRO A 28 29.86 -25.07 14.74
C PRO A 28 30.31 -25.30 13.29
N GLU A 29 29.96 -26.44 12.70
CA GLU A 29 30.29 -26.77 11.31
C GLU A 29 29.59 -25.82 10.33
N LEU A 30 28.30 -25.54 10.55
CA LEU A 30 27.57 -24.56 9.75
C LEU A 30 28.20 -23.16 9.91
N GLU A 31 28.57 -22.77 11.14
CA GLU A 31 29.21 -21.49 11.39
C GLU A 31 30.55 -21.36 10.67
N ALA A 32 31.36 -22.42 10.66
CA ALA A 32 32.63 -22.46 9.95
C ALA A 32 32.44 -22.33 8.43
N GLN A 33 31.53 -23.11 7.84
CA GLN A 33 31.20 -23.04 6.41
C GLN A 33 30.67 -21.65 6.02
N VAL A 34 29.76 -21.09 6.83
CA VAL A 34 29.21 -19.74 6.62
C VAL A 34 30.29 -18.67 6.72
N SER A 35 31.18 -18.77 7.71
CA SER A 35 32.29 -17.82 7.92
C SER A 35 33.27 -17.83 6.75
N LEU A 36 33.60 -19.02 6.23
CA LEU A 36 34.47 -19.18 5.06
C LEU A 36 33.87 -18.49 3.82
N ALA A 37 32.59 -18.77 3.52
CA ALA A 37 31.90 -18.13 2.40
C ALA A 37 31.79 -16.60 2.56
N LYS A 38 31.51 -16.13 3.78
CA LYS A 38 31.43 -14.70 4.08
C LYS A 38 32.77 -14.00 3.91
N THR A 39 33.88 -14.67 4.22
CA THR A 39 35.24 -14.16 3.99
C THR A 39 35.49 -13.89 2.50
N VAL A 40 35.11 -14.83 1.62
CA VAL A 40 35.21 -14.61 0.16
C VAL A 40 34.31 -13.46 -0.29
N CYS A 41 33.08 -13.39 0.24
CA CYS A 41 32.15 -12.31 -0.09
C CYS A 41 32.66 -10.93 0.34
N ALA A 42 33.38 -10.83 1.47
CA ALA A 42 33.87 -9.56 2.02
C ALA A 42 34.88 -8.88 1.09
N GLY A 43 35.73 -9.65 0.40
CA GLY A 43 36.68 -9.16 -0.60
C GLY A 43 36.12 -9.02 -2.02
N CYS A 44 34.85 -9.36 -2.25
CA CYS A 44 34.28 -9.40 -3.60
C CYS A 44 33.87 -8.01 -4.10
N PRO A 45 34.38 -7.53 -5.26
CA PRO A 45 34.13 -6.16 -5.76
C PRO A 45 32.67 -5.94 -6.21
N VAL A 46 31.90 -7.02 -6.37
CA VAL A 46 30.50 -6.98 -6.82
C VAL A 46 29.53 -7.43 -5.74
N ARG A 47 29.96 -7.42 -4.47
CA ARG A 47 29.16 -7.88 -3.33
C ARG A 47 27.77 -7.22 -3.26
N GLU A 48 27.70 -5.90 -3.40
CA GLU A 48 26.42 -5.16 -3.32
C GLU A 48 25.47 -5.45 -4.48
N GLN A 49 26.02 -5.56 -5.70
CA GLN A 49 25.28 -5.90 -6.91
C GLN A 49 24.75 -7.34 -6.82
N CYS A 50 25.61 -8.26 -6.36
CA CYS A 50 25.27 -9.64 -6.06
C CYS A 50 24.15 -9.73 -5.02
N LEU A 51 24.25 -9.01 -3.89
CA LEU A 51 23.21 -9.00 -2.86
C LEU A 51 21.88 -8.50 -3.41
N THR A 52 21.91 -7.39 -4.16
CA THR A 52 20.70 -6.78 -4.73
C THR A 52 19.99 -7.75 -5.68
N TRP A 53 20.74 -8.43 -6.54
CA TRP A 53 20.19 -9.47 -7.42
C TRP A 53 19.68 -10.68 -6.62
N ALA A 54 20.44 -11.11 -5.61
CA ALA A 54 20.19 -12.32 -4.83
C ALA A 54 18.99 -12.21 -3.89
N LEU A 55 18.57 -10.99 -3.51
CA LEU A 55 17.35 -10.77 -2.70
C LEU A 55 16.08 -11.20 -3.43
N THR A 56 16.09 -11.25 -4.76
CA THR A 56 14.91 -11.57 -5.59
C THR A 56 15.08 -12.85 -6.40
N HIS A 57 16.30 -13.20 -6.80
CA HIS A 57 16.52 -14.28 -7.77
C HIS A 57 17.19 -15.54 -7.21
N GLN A 58 17.87 -15.46 -6.06
CA GLN A 58 18.60 -16.62 -5.53
C GLN A 58 17.93 -17.15 -4.26
N PRO A 59 17.26 -18.32 -4.30
CA PRO A 59 16.48 -18.81 -3.16
C PRO A 59 17.33 -19.41 -2.04
N ASP A 60 18.51 -19.94 -2.37
CA ASP A 60 19.34 -20.75 -1.47
C ASP A 60 20.82 -20.32 -1.47
N GLY A 61 21.58 -20.90 -0.55
CA GLY A 61 23.00 -20.63 -0.35
C GLY A 61 23.31 -19.24 0.20
N ILE A 62 24.61 -18.93 0.18
CA ILE A 62 25.20 -17.67 0.62
C ILE A 62 25.45 -16.80 -0.60
N ALA A 63 24.91 -15.59 -0.61
CA ALA A 63 25.06 -14.64 -1.71
C ALA A 63 25.20 -13.23 -1.18
N GLY A 64 26.10 -12.43 -1.78
CA GLY A 64 26.34 -11.05 -1.34
C GLY A 64 26.80 -10.94 0.13
N GLY A 65 27.39 -12.00 0.69
CA GLY A 65 27.77 -12.07 2.11
C GLY A 65 26.62 -12.34 3.08
N MET A 66 25.46 -12.78 2.59
CA MET A 66 24.31 -13.11 3.41
C MET A 66 23.82 -14.53 3.13
N THR A 67 23.49 -15.25 4.20
CA THR A 67 22.75 -16.51 4.15
C THR A 67 21.32 -16.29 3.65
N LYS A 68 20.64 -17.37 3.24
CA LYS A 68 19.20 -17.34 2.93
C LYS A 68 18.36 -16.70 4.05
N HIS A 69 18.64 -17.03 5.30
CA HIS A 69 17.92 -16.51 6.46
C HIS A 69 18.13 -14.99 6.61
N GLU A 70 19.37 -14.54 6.54
CA GLU A 70 19.72 -13.11 6.61
C GLU A 70 19.09 -12.31 5.45
N ARG A 71 19.07 -12.88 4.22
CA ARG A 71 18.43 -12.24 3.07
C ARG A 71 16.92 -12.06 3.26
N ARG A 72 16.23 -13.02 3.89
CA ARG A 72 14.81 -12.85 4.27
C ARG A 72 14.62 -11.70 5.25
N HIS A 73 15.46 -11.62 6.28
CA HIS A 73 15.42 -10.51 7.24
C HIS A 73 15.69 -9.17 6.57
N GLU A 74 16.69 -9.08 5.70
CA GLU A 74 17.02 -7.86 4.96
C GLU A 74 15.88 -7.44 4.04
N LEU A 75 15.25 -8.37 3.31
CA LEU A 75 14.08 -8.09 2.49
C LEU A 75 12.90 -7.56 3.33
N ALA A 76 12.64 -8.16 4.49
CA ALA A 76 11.61 -7.69 5.43
C ALA A 76 11.92 -6.27 5.95
N ARG A 77 13.18 -5.97 6.29
CA ARG A 77 13.61 -4.63 6.71
C ARG A 77 13.43 -3.60 5.60
N ARG A 78 13.80 -3.94 4.36
CA ARG A 78 13.60 -3.05 3.19
C ARG A 78 12.13 -2.77 2.93
N ARG A 79 11.26 -3.79 3.05
CA ARG A 79 9.80 -3.62 2.97
C ARG A 79 9.29 -2.73 4.09
N GLY A 80 9.75 -2.91 5.33
CA GLY A 80 9.37 -2.06 6.47
C GLY A 80 9.78 -0.59 6.31
N ARG A 81 10.91 -0.32 5.65
CA ARG A 81 11.35 1.05 5.30
C ARG A 81 10.52 1.65 4.16
N GLN A 82 10.22 0.88 3.11
CA GLN A 82 9.40 1.34 1.98
C GLN A 82 7.96 1.65 2.39
N HIS A 83 7.40 0.84 3.30
CA HIS A 83 6.09 1.11 3.89
C HIS A 83 6.14 2.20 4.95
N GLY A 84 7.22 3.01 4.97
CA GLY A 84 7.42 4.21 5.76
C GLY A 84 6.47 4.25 6.93
N ARG A 85 6.77 3.50 7.99
CA ARG A 85 6.08 3.71 9.25
C ARG A 85 6.51 5.11 9.68
N LEU A 86 5.80 6.12 9.17
CA LEU A 86 5.74 7.42 9.78
C LEU A 86 5.59 7.13 11.28
N PRO A 87 6.32 7.85 12.16
CA PRO A 87 6.04 7.77 13.58
C PRO A 87 4.52 7.83 13.71
N ARG A 88 3.88 6.81 14.32
CA ARG A 88 2.44 6.93 14.59
C ARG A 88 2.31 8.28 15.28
N PRO A 89 1.53 9.25 14.75
CA PRO A 89 1.25 10.45 15.53
C PRO A 89 0.80 9.95 16.90
N ARG A 90 1.33 10.53 18.00
CA ARG A 90 0.85 10.20 19.34
C ARG A 90 -0.66 10.36 19.27
N THR A 91 -1.38 9.25 19.23
CA THR A 91 -2.82 9.30 18.99
C THR A 91 -3.41 10.11 20.13
N PRO A 92 -4.29 11.08 19.87
CA PRO A 92 -5.16 11.59 20.91
C PRO A 92 -5.88 10.37 21.49
N GLN A 93 -5.54 9.98 22.72
CA GLN A 93 -6.11 8.77 23.30
C GLN A 93 -7.63 8.95 23.39
N ARG A 94 -8.39 7.91 23.04
CA ARG A 94 -9.83 7.95 23.26
C ARG A 94 -10.08 8.11 24.76
N PRO A 95 -10.85 9.12 25.18
CA PRO A 95 -11.16 9.29 26.59
C PRO A 95 -11.98 8.09 27.09
N VAL A 96 -11.53 7.49 28.19
CA VAL A 96 -12.26 6.42 28.89
C VAL A 96 -13.45 7.04 29.63
N ASN A 97 -14.62 6.40 29.57
CA ASN A 97 -15.89 6.92 30.13
C ASN A 97 -16.35 8.28 29.57
N ALA A 98 -15.98 8.61 28.34
CA ALA A 98 -16.44 9.82 27.69
C ALA A 98 -17.88 9.74 27.17
N THR A 99 -18.55 10.88 27.26
CA THR A 99 -19.79 11.17 26.56
C THR A 99 -19.59 11.16 25.05
N ARG A 100 -20.70 10.99 24.31
CA ARG A 100 -20.68 11.07 22.84
C ARG A 100 -20.16 12.42 22.31
N ALA A 101 -20.36 13.50 23.07
CA ALA A 101 -19.89 14.84 22.71
C ALA A 101 -18.35 14.93 22.79
N GLU A 102 -17.77 14.41 23.87
CA GLU A 102 -16.32 14.38 24.08
C GLU A 102 -15.61 13.48 23.05
N VAL A 103 -16.20 12.32 22.73
CA VAL A 103 -15.70 11.46 21.64
C VAL A 103 -15.73 12.19 20.28
N ALA A 104 -16.79 12.97 20.03
CA ALA A 104 -16.91 13.72 18.78
C ALA A 104 -15.91 14.88 18.69
N GLU A 105 -15.60 15.54 19.80
CA GLU A 105 -14.57 16.58 19.87
C GLU A 105 -13.17 16.01 19.65
N ALA A 106 -12.82 14.94 20.36
CA ALA A 106 -11.53 14.27 20.20
C ALA A 106 -11.32 13.72 18.76
N GLY A 107 -12.37 13.15 18.17
CA GLY A 107 -12.33 12.68 16.79
C GLY A 107 -12.18 13.80 15.75
N ARG A 108 -12.83 14.95 15.98
CA ARG A 108 -12.65 16.17 15.15
C ARG A 108 -11.22 16.70 15.23
N ALA A 109 -10.68 16.83 16.44
CA ALA A 109 -9.31 17.29 16.65
C ALA A 109 -8.28 16.35 15.98
N ALA A 110 -8.49 15.03 16.02
CA ALA A 110 -7.62 14.06 15.37
C ALA A 110 -7.61 14.22 13.83
N ILE A 111 -8.78 14.43 13.22
CA ILE A 111 -8.89 14.67 11.76
C ILE A 111 -8.23 16.01 11.39
N ALA A 112 -8.42 17.06 12.20
CA ALA A 112 -7.76 18.35 11.99
C ALA A 112 -6.22 18.24 12.08
N ALA A 113 -5.70 17.33 12.89
CA ALA A 113 -4.27 17.02 13.00
C ALA A 113 -3.74 16.10 11.87
N GLY A 114 -4.55 15.76 10.87
CA GLY A 114 -4.14 14.98 9.69
C GLY A 114 -4.45 13.48 9.75
N MET A 115 -5.24 13.02 10.72
CA MET A 115 -5.72 11.63 10.74
C MET A 115 -6.76 11.40 9.63
N SER A 116 -6.66 10.29 8.90
CA SER A 116 -7.66 9.95 7.89
C SER A 116 -9.03 9.65 8.53
N VAL A 117 -10.12 9.89 7.79
CA VAL A 117 -11.49 9.57 8.24
C VAL A 117 -11.64 8.09 8.61
N ARG A 118 -10.96 7.20 7.86
CA ARG A 118 -10.97 5.75 8.11
C ARG A 118 -10.27 5.40 9.43
N ASP A 119 -9.12 6.00 9.67
CA ASP A 119 -8.33 5.75 10.88
C ASP A 119 -9.05 6.32 12.11
N ALA A 120 -9.66 7.50 11.99
CA ALA A 120 -10.49 8.08 13.05
C ALA A 120 -11.72 7.19 13.38
N ALA A 121 -12.37 6.59 12.38
CA ALA A 121 -13.49 5.67 12.63
C ALA A 121 -13.05 4.44 13.43
N GLY A 122 -11.89 3.86 13.08
CA GLY A 122 -11.31 2.71 13.77
C GLY A 122 -10.85 3.02 15.20
N GLU A 123 -10.12 4.12 15.39
CA GLU A 123 -9.56 4.51 16.69
C GLU A 123 -10.65 4.87 17.71
N PHE A 124 -11.70 5.57 17.27
CA PHE A 124 -12.79 6.01 18.15
C PHE A 124 -13.95 5.01 18.25
N LEU A 125 -13.88 3.85 17.57
CA LEU A 125 -14.95 2.83 17.47
C LEU A 125 -16.31 3.42 17.05
N VAL A 126 -16.31 4.28 16.04
CA VAL A 126 -17.53 4.86 15.46
C VAL A 126 -17.71 4.41 14.00
N SER A 127 -18.93 4.56 13.48
CA SER A 127 -19.15 4.28 12.06
C SER A 127 -18.39 5.27 11.16
N GLY A 128 -18.00 4.83 9.96
CA GLY A 128 -17.37 5.72 8.97
C GLY A 128 -18.25 6.92 8.58
N ARG A 129 -19.58 6.77 8.65
CA ARG A 129 -20.52 7.89 8.46
C ARG A 129 -20.40 8.96 9.55
N THR A 130 -20.19 8.55 10.81
CA THR A 130 -20.00 9.46 11.95
C THR A 130 -18.69 10.23 11.81
N ALA A 131 -17.59 9.54 11.51
CA ALA A 131 -16.29 10.18 11.25
C ALA A 131 -16.34 11.11 10.03
N GLY A 132 -17.08 10.73 8.98
CA GLY A 132 -17.31 11.58 7.82
C GLY A 132 -18.07 12.88 8.14
N ARG A 133 -19.00 12.86 9.10
CA ARG A 133 -19.65 14.08 9.60
C ARG A 133 -18.67 15.00 10.33
N TRP A 134 -17.74 14.46 11.11
CA TRP A 134 -16.68 15.25 11.77
C TRP A 134 -15.77 15.94 10.76
N ALA A 135 -15.35 15.24 9.71
CA ALA A 135 -14.51 15.82 8.65
C ALA A 135 -15.18 17.02 7.95
N ARG A 136 -16.51 16.98 7.75
CA ARG A 136 -17.26 18.11 7.16
C ARG A 136 -17.30 19.36 8.05
N VAL A 137 -17.14 19.20 9.36
CA VAL A 137 -17.04 20.33 10.30
C VAL A 137 -15.66 20.97 10.23
N ILE A 138 -14.61 20.16 10.09
CA ILE A 138 -13.21 20.61 10.06
C ILE A 138 -12.80 21.16 8.70
N HIS A 139 -13.24 20.49 7.64
CA HIS A 139 -13.13 20.94 6.27
C HIS A 139 -14.53 21.31 5.81
N PRO A 140 -15.06 22.49 6.18
CA PRO A 140 -16.21 23.00 5.46
C PRO A 140 -15.78 23.01 4.00
N THR A 141 -16.59 22.40 3.13
CA THR A 141 -16.35 22.49 1.70
C THR A 141 -16.35 23.97 1.35
N THR A 142 -15.18 24.58 1.27
CA THR A 142 -15.02 25.83 0.58
C THR A 142 -15.35 25.47 -0.86
N SER A 143 -16.59 25.73 -1.24
CA SER A 143 -16.92 25.92 -2.64
C SER A 143 -16.11 27.13 -3.10
N THR A 144 -14.84 26.90 -3.43
CA THR A 144 -14.13 27.77 -4.34
C THR A 144 -14.84 27.54 -5.66
N HIS A 145 -15.80 28.41 -5.98
CA HIS A 145 -16.11 28.70 -7.37
C HIS A 145 -14.79 29.14 -8.00
N VAL A 146 -14.07 28.20 -8.61
CA VAL A 146 -13.15 28.55 -9.68
C VAL A 146 -14.06 29.00 -10.80
N GLY A 147 -14.18 30.32 -10.96
CA GLY A 147 -14.79 30.94 -12.11
C GLY A 147 -13.96 30.60 -13.33
N GLU A 148 -14.24 29.46 -13.93
CA GLU A 148 -13.75 29.12 -15.26
C GLU A 148 -14.60 29.89 -16.26
N GLY A 149 -14.13 31.10 -16.59
CA GLY A 149 -14.64 31.85 -17.73
C GLY A 149 -14.28 31.10 -19.01
N SER A 150 -15.19 30.28 -19.49
CA SER A 150 -15.24 29.88 -20.90
C SER A 150 -16.67 30.04 -21.40
N ALA A 151 -16.79 30.92 -22.38
CA ALA A 151 -18.02 31.22 -23.09
C ALA A 151 -18.43 30.04 -24.01
N GLY A 152 -19.74 29.84 -24.15
CA GLY A 152 -20.39 28.95 -25.12
C GLY A 152 -20.85 27.63 -24.51
N GLY A 153 -22.11 27.20 -24.55
CA GLY A 153 -23.32 27.71 -25.18
C GLY A 153 -24.46 26.71 -24.89
N HIS A 154 -25.69 27.22 -24.83
CA HIS A 154 -26.98 26.52 -24.82
C HIS A 154 -27.37 25.68 -23.59
N ARG A 155 -28.12 26.32 -22.70
CA ARG A 155 -29.05 25.68 -21.76
C ARG A 155 -30.36 25.38 -22.49
N ALA A 156 -30.65 24.12 -22.78
CA ALA A 156 -32.01 23.65 -23.02
C ALA A 156 -32.47 22.86 -21.77
N PRO A 157 -33.63 23.18 -21.17
CA PRO A 157 -34.14 22.41 -20.04
C PRO A 157 -34.70 21.06 -20.52
N LEU A 158 -34.38 19.99 -19.78
CA LEU A 158 -34.91 18.65 -20.01
C LEU A 158 -36.43 18.63 -19.79
N GLN A 159 -37.20 18.32 -20.84
CA GLN A 159 -38.63 18.06 -20.75
C GLN A 159 -38.86 16.67 -20.14
N ILE A 160 -39.57 16.64 -19.03
CA ILE A 160 -40.03 15.42 -18.38
C ILE A 160 -41.24 14.93 -19.17
N SER A 161 -41.05 13.91 -20.01
CA SER A 161 -42.15 13.29 -20.76
C SER A 161 -42.88 12.32 -19.82
N HIS A 162 -44.08 12.70 -19.37
CA HIS A 162 -45.01 11.76 -18.77
C HIS A 162 -45.55 10.83 -19.87
N THR A 163 -45.34 9.53 -19.73
CA THR A 163 -46.00 8.53 -20.59
C THR A 163 -47.47 8.43 -20.20
N ALA A 164 -48.34 8.84 -21.12
CA ALA A 164 -49.78 8.63 -21.02
C ALA A 164 -50.11 7.15 -21.24
N THR A 165 -50.69 6.50 -20.23
CA THR A 165 -51.37 5.20 -20.36
C THR A 165 -52.62 5.39 -21.20
N GLN A 166 -52.60 4.96 -22.46
CA GLN A 166 -53.82 4.82 -23.27
C GLN A 166 -54.44 3.45 -22.97
N ALA A 167 -55.63 3.48 -22.37
CA ALA A 167 -56.53 2.35 -22.28
C ALA A 167 -57.13 2.08 -23.67
N GLY A 168 -56.88 0.90 -24.22
CA GLY A 168 -57.45 0.46 -25.50
C GLY A 168 -58.95 0.21 -25.37
N THR A 169 -59.74 0.91 -26.20
CA THR A 169 -61.14 0.60 -26.44
C THR A 169 -61.24 -0.51 -27.49
N ARG A 170 -62.02 -1.53 -27.16
CA ARG A 170 -62.35 -2.70 -27.98
C ARG A 170 -63.24 -2.29 -29.16
N ALA A 171 -62.92 -2.80 -30.33
CA ALA A 171 -63.68 -2.66 -31.56
C ALA A 171 -64.96 -3.51 -31.55
N GLU A 172 -66.07 -2.95 -32.02
CA GLU A 172 -67.23 -3.67 -32.58
C GLU A 172 -67.73 -2.93 -33.83
N GLY A 173 -67.96 -3.71 -34.91
CA GLY A 173 -68.87 -3.42 -36.02
C GLY A 173 -68.35 -2.50 -37.14
N PRO A 174 -68.42 -2.95 -38.41
CA PRO A 174 -69.62 -2.57 -39.17
C PRO A 174 -70.26 -3.71 -40.00
N ASP A 175 -71.58 -3.87 -39.85
CA ASP A 175 -72.69 -3.75 -40.82
C ASP A 175 -72.46 -3.91 -42.35
N PRO A 176 -73.50 -3.96 -43.19
CA PRO A 176 -74.36 -5.09 -43.60
C PRO A 176 -74.12 -5.51 -45.07
N ARG A 177 -74.59 -6.72 -45.45
CA ARG A 177 -75.26 -7.02 -46.73
C ARG A 177 -76.19 -8.21 -46.57
#